data_AF-A0A8X6YE96-F1
#
_entry.id   AF-A0A8X6YE96-F1
#
_cell.length_a   1.000
_cell.length_b   1.000
_cell.length_c   1.000
_cell.angle_alpha   90.00
_cell.angle_beta   90.00
_cell.angle_gamma   90.00
#
_symmetry.space_group_name_H-M   'P 1'
#
loop_
_entity.id
_entity.type
_entity.pdbx_description
1 polymer ?
#
loop_
_entity_poly.entity_id
_entity_poly.type
_entity_poly.pdbx_seq_one_letter_code
_entity_poly.pdbx_strand_id
1 'polypeptide(L)'
;KLVLLYDPASNQWSKIGLMPKPRHHHRTVYLNDFLYLIGGCHPELTKEGKMIPLKSCFSFNLTTKEWKKLPEMRNARMYHGVAALKGNIYVVGGKRENDK
;
A
#
# COMPACT_ATOMS: atom_id res chain seq x y z
N LYS A 1 -9.45 -7.89 3.52
CA LYS A 1 -8.78 -7.58 2.22
C LYS A 1 -9.64 -6.63 1.36
N LEU A 2 -10.24 -5.58 1.92
CA LEU A 2 -11.22 -4.74 1.19
C LEU A 2 -10.57 -3.44 0.70
N VAL A 3 -11.09 -2.90 -0.39
CA VAL A 3 -10.95 -1.49 -0.77
C VAL A 3 -12.34 -0.88 -0.67
N LEU A 4 -12.49 0.12 0.19
CA LEU A 4 -13.76 0.79 0.44
C LEU A 4 -13.67 2.25 -0.03
N LEU A 5 -14.72 2.74 -0.66
CA LEU A 5 -14.90 4.14 -1.02
C LEU A 5 -15.97 4.73 -0.10
N TYR A 6 -15.63 5.83 0.56
CA TYR A 6 -16.61 6.66 1.23
C TYR A 6 -17.04 7.77 0.28
N ASP A 7 -18.35 7.90 0.07
CA ASP A 7 -18.94 9.04 -0.64
C ASP A 7 -19.56 10.00 0.37
N PRO A 8 -19.00 11.22 0.54
CA PRO A 8 -19.54 12.22 1.47
C PRO A 8 -20.93 12.75 1.08
N ALA A 9 -21.30 12.71 -0.22
CA ALA A 9 -22.58 13.23 -0.68
C ALA A 9 -23.75 12.33 -0.24
N SER A 10 -23.56 11.00 -0.35
CA SER A 10 -24.53 10.01 0.10
C SER A 10 -24.31 9.53 1.53
N ASN A 11 -23.17 9.87 2.15
CA ASN A 11 -22.72 9.40 3.45
C ASN A 11 -22.68 7.87 3.56
N GLN A 12 -22.15 7.21 2.52
CA GLN A 12 -22.13 5.75 2.44
C GLN A 12 -20.74 5.21 2.12
N TRP A 13 -20.47 4.00 2.62
CA TRP A 13 -19.33 3.20 2.23
C TRP A 13 -19.74 2.18 1.17
N SER A 14 -18.97 2.10 0.10
CA SER A 14 -19.14 1.08 -0.94
C SER A 14 -17.86 0.26 -1.11
N LYS A 15 -18.03 -1.03 -1.40
CA LYS A 15 -16.91 -1.91 -1.74
C LYS A 15 -16.52 -1.69 -3.19
N ILE A 16 -15.29 -1.23 -3.44
CA ILE A 16 -14.79 -0.97 -4.79
C ILE A 16 -13.75 -1.97 -5.27
N GLY A 17 -13.30 -2.88 -4.40
CA GLY A 17 -12.32 -3.89 -4.79
C GLY A 17 -11.82 -4.74 -3.63
N LEU A 18 -10.92 -5.67 -3.97
CA LEU A 18 -10.19 -6.50 -3.02
C LEU A 18 -8.69 -6.25 -3.17
N MET A 19 -7.96 -6.16 -2.06
CA MET A 19 -6.50 -6.06 -2.12
C MET A 19 -5.88 -7.33 -2.71
N PRO A 20 -4.81 -7.23 -3.51
CA PRO A 20 -4.19 -8.36 -4.20
C PRO A 20 -3.49 -9.32 -3.22
N LYS A 21 -2.95 -8.79 -2.13
CA LYS A 21 -2.35 -9.55 -1.03
C LYS A 21 -2.73 -8.92 0.31
N PRO A 22 -3.08 -9.70 1.34
CA PRO A 22 -3.30 -9.15 2.67
C PRO A 22 -2.01 -8.51 3.20
N ARG A 23 -2.16 -7.34 3.82
CA ARG A 23 -1.06 -6.59 4.43
C ARG A 23 -1.57 -5.55 5.42
N HIS A 24 -0.73 -5.19 6.37
CA HIS A 24 -0.92 -4.07 7.30
C HIS A 24 0.35 -3.20 7.34
N HIS A 25 0.29 -2.04 8.01
CA HIS A 25 1.38 -1.05 8.10
C HIS A 25 2.00 -0.60 6.77
N HIS A 26 1.25 -0.80 5.68
CA HIS A 26 1.53 -0.24 4.37
C HIS A 26 1.14 1.25 4.34
N ARG A 27 1.47 1.91 3.23
CA ARG A 27 0.92 3.22 2.90
C ARG A 27 0.27 3.22 1.53
N THR A 28 -0.66 4.14 1.36
CA THR A 28 -1.32 4.41 0.10
C THR A 28 -1.16 5.87 -0.29
N VAL A 29 -1.05 6.14 -1.60
CA VAL A 29 -1.05 7.51 -2.14
C VAL A 29 -1.81 7.55 -3.45
N TYR A 30 -2.54 8.63 -3.69
CA TYR A 30 -3.19 8.89 -4.98
C TYR A 30 -2.23 9.65 -5.91
N LEU A 31 -2.18 9.22 -7.17
CA LEU A 31 -1.50 9.95 -8.26
C LEU A 31 -2.11 9.54 -9.60
N ASN A 32 -2.53 10.51 -10.42
CA ASN A 32 -3.01 10.32 -11.80
C ASN A 32 -4.07 9.21 -11.95
N ASP A 33 -5.13 9.23 -11.13
CA ASP A 33 -6.23 8.23 -11.12
C ASP A 33 -5.89 6.81 -10.65
N PHE A 34 -4.71 6.64 -10.06
CA PHE A 34 -4.32 5.40 -9.40
C PHE A 34 -4.11 5.60 -7.90
N LEU A 35 -4.52 4.60 -7.12
CA LEU A 35 -4.06 4.43 -5.74
C LEU A 35 -2.85 3.50 -5.74
N TYR A 36 -1.72 3.98 -5.22
CA TYR A 36 -0.50 3.20 -5.09
C TYR A 36 -0.40 2.61 -3.70
N LEU A 37 -0.31 1.30 -3.59
CA LEU A 37 -0.13 0.53 -2.36
C LEU A 37 1.33 0.11 -2.20
N ILE A 38 2.00 0.61 -1.17
CA ILE A 38 3.45 0.52 -1.03
C ILE A 38 3.83 -0.17 0.29
N GLY A 39 4.67 -1.21 0.18
CA GLY A 39 5.27 -1.90 1.33
C GLY A 39 4.26 -2.47 2.31
N GLY A 40 4.58 -2.35 3.61
CA GLY A 40 3.84 -2.96 4.72
C GLY A 40 4.40 -4.32 5.11
N CYS A 41 3.62 -5.12 5.81
CA CYS A 41 3.94 -6.50 6.18
C CYS A 41 2.71 -7.40 6.01
N HIS A 42 2.94 -8.69 5.77
CA HIS A 42 1.87 -9.68 5.68
C HIS A 42 1.46 -10.12 7.09
N PRO A 43 0.16 -10.20 7.42
CA PRO A 43 -0.29 -10.50 8.78
C PRO A 43 0.17 -11.88 9.28
N GLU A 44 0.35 -12.83 8.37
CA GLU A 44 0.72 -14.22 8.71
C GLU A 44 2.22 -14.51 8.51
N LEU A 45 3.00 -13.60 7.90
CA LEU A 45 4.42 -13.84 7.66
C LEU A 45 5.26 -13.18 8.76
N THR A 46 5.80 -14.02 9.63
CA THR A 46 6.77 -13.62 10.65
C THR A 46 8.04 -14.46 10.55
N LYS A 47 9.16 -13.90 10.99
CA LYS A 47 10.43 -14.61 11.13
C LYS A 47 10.92 -14.36 12.54
N GLU A 48 11.11 -15.44 13.32
CA GLU A 48 11.52 -15.36 14.72
C GLU A 48 10.61 -14.45 15.56
N GLY A 49 9.29 -14.51 15.32
CA GLY A 49 8.29 -13.67 16.00
C GLY A 49 8.27 -12.20 15.57
N LYS A 50 9.11 -11.79 14.61
CA LYS A 50 9.15 -10.42 14.08
C LYS A 50 8.39 -10.32 12.76
N MET A 51 7.65 -9.22 12.59
CA MET A 51 7.00 -8.87 11.31
C MET A 51 8.04 -8.70 10.20
N ILE A 52 7.77 -9.26 9.02
CA ILE A 52 8.63 -9.15 7.84
C ILE A 52 8.14 -8.01 6.93
N PRO A 53 8.91 -6.92 6.76
CA PRO A 53 8.54 -5.85 5.83
C PRO A 53 8.55 -6.33 4.38
N LEU A 54 7.73 -5.71 3.53
CA LEU A 54 7.58 -6.05 2.11
C LEU A 54 8.21 -5.00 1.20
N LYS A 55 8.75 -5.45 0.06
CA LYS A 55 9.20 -4.60 -1.05
C LYS A 55 8.10 -4.31 -2.08
N SER A 56 7.09 -5.19 -2.12
CA SER A 56 6.07 -5.21 -3.17
C SER A 56 5.22 -3.94 -3.20
N CYS A 57 5.02 -3.43 -4.41
CA CYS A 57 4.18 -2.26 -4.70
C CYS A 57 3.10 -2.63 -5.72
N PHE A 58 1.95 -1.97 -5.63
CA PHE A 58 0.82 -2.18 -6.54
C PHE A 58 0.16 -0.84 -6.86
N SER A 59 -0.45 -0.73 -8.04
CA SER A 59 -1.36 0.37 -8.38
C SER A 59 -2.77 -0.19 -8.55
N PHE A 60 -3.76 0.54 -8.05
CA PHE A 60 -5.18 0.27 -8.26
C PHE A 60 -5.77 1.34 -9.16
N ASN A 61 -6.26 0.94 -10.33
CA ASN A 61 -6.94 1.84 -11.25
C ASN A 61 -8.34 2.14 -10.71
N LEU A 62 -8.64 3.41 -10.43
CA LEU A 62 -9.94 3.79 -9.89
C LEU A 62 -11.08 3.72 -10.90
N THR A 63 -10.78 3.68 -12.21
CA THR A 63 -11.76 3.52 -13.28
C THR A 63 -12.07 2.04 -13.51
N THR A 64 -11.04 1.23 -13.78
CA THR A 64 -11.24 -0.20 -14.11
C THR A 64 -11.43 -1.09 -12.87
N LYS A 65 -11.10 -0.57 -11.67
CA LYS A 65 -11.10 -1.32 -10.40
C LYS A 65 -10.15 -2.52 -10.41
N GLU A 66 -9.05 -2.41 -11.14
CA GLU A 66 -8.06 -3.47 -11.28
C GLU A 66 -6.74 -3.12 -10.59
N TRP A 67 -6.11 -4.14 -10.02
CA TRP A 67 -4.77 -4.04 -9.45
C TRP A 67 -3.71 -4.47 -10.46
N LYS A 68 -2.62 -3.72 -10.50
CA LYS A 68 -1.41 -4.05 -11.25
C LYS A 68 -0.23 -4.14 -10.29
N LYS A 69 0.58 -5.21 -10.40
CA LYS A 69 1.86 -5.31 -9.68
C LYS A 69 2.85 -4.33 -10.32
N LEU A 70 3.53 -3.55 -9.49
CA LEU A 70 4.57 -2.60 -9.89
C LEU A 70 5.96 -3.16 -9.58
N PRO A 71 7.04 -2.54 -10.13
CA PRO A 71 8.40 -2.80 -9.68
C PRO A 71 8.52 -2.66 -8.16
N GLU A 72 9.34 -3.51 -7.56
CA GLU A 72 9.52 -3.55 -6.11
C GLU A 72 10.47 -2.44 -5.63
N MET A 73 10.28 -1.98 -4.39
CA MET A 73 11.25 -1.08 -3.76
C MET A 73 12.60 -1.78 -3.58
N ARG A 74 13.69 -1.01 -3.66
CA ARG A 74 15.04 -1.52 -3.35
C ARG A 74 15.12 -2.20 -1.98
N ASN A 75 14.51 -1.55 -0.98
CA ASN A 75 14.48 -2.01 0.41
C ASN A 75 13.04 -2.20 0.88
N ALA A 76 12.82 -3.28 1.64
CA ALA A 76 11.54 -3.58 2.23
C ALA A 76 11.25 -2.61 3.39
N ARG A 77 10.00 -2.18 3.56
CA ARG A 77 9.65 -1.30 4.67
C ARG A 77 8.18 -1.34 5.07
N MET A 78 7.93 -1.09 6.36
CA MET A 78 6.61 -0.88 6.98
C MET A 78 6.64 0.40 7.85
N TYR A 79 5.48 0.95 8.23
CA TYR A 79 5.36 2.18 9.03
C TYR A 79 5.96 3.46 8.41
N HIS A 80 6.33 3.43 7.13
CA HIS A 80 6.94 4.58 6.44
C HIS A 80 5.93 5.70 6.18
N GLY A 81 6.42 6.86 5.75
CA GLY A 81 5.61 7.92 5.14
C GLY A 81 5.61 7.81 3.61
N VAL A 82 4.52 8.27 2.98
CA VAL A 82 4.44 8.38 1.51
C VAL A 82 3.85 9.74 1.13
N ALA A 83 4.35 10.32 0.04
CA ALA A 83 3.79 11.53 -0.56
C ALA A 83 3.89 11.49 -2.08
N ALA A 84 2.91 12.08 -2.76
CA ALA A 84 2.97 12.35 -4.20
C ALA A 84 3.27 13.83 -4.40
N LEU A 85 4.30 14.15 -5.19
CA LEU A 85 4.71 15.51 -5.46
C LEU A 85 5.31 15.60 -6.87
N LYS A 86 4.81 16.55 -7.68
CA LYS A 86 5.30 16.82 -9.04
C LYS A 86 5.42 15.54 -9.90
N GLY A 87 4.35 14.74 -9.94
CA GLY A 87 4.30 13.51 -10.74
C GLY A 87 5.11 12.33 -10.20
N ASN A 88 5.71 12.45 -9.01
CA ASN A 88 6.56 11.43 -8.41
C ASN A 88 6.03 10.97 -7.05
N ILE A 89 6.35 9.73 -6.66
CA ILE A 89 6.02 9.17 -5.35
C ILE A 89 7.28 9.03 -4.51
N TYR A 90 7.25 9.61 -3.32
CA TYR A 90 8.34 9.61 -2.35
C TYR A 90 8.00 8.71 -1.17
N VAL A 91 8.97 7.92 -0.73
CA VAL A 91 8.80 6.95 0.36
C VAL A 91 9.90 7.14 1.42
N VAL A 92 9.53 7.65 2.59
CA VAL A 92 10.48 8.16 3.60
C VAL A 92 10.36 7.40 4.91
N GLY A 93 11.51 7.08 5.53
CA GLY A 93 11.57 6.40 6.83
C GLY A 93 10.94 5.00 6.85
N GLY A 94 10.40 4.64 8.01
CA GLY A 94 9.82 3.33 8.30
C GLY A 94 10.86 2.30 8.78
N LYS A 95 10.36 1.11 9.13
CA LYS A 95 11.15 -0.01 9.65
C LYS A 95 11.47 -1.05 8.57
N ARG A 96 12.73 -1.47 8.48
CA ARG A 96 13.26 -2.59 7.69
C ARG A 96 13.47 -3.82 8.57
N GLU A 97 13.74 -4.97 7.95
CA GLU A 97 14.05 -6.22 8.68
C GLU A 97 15.29 -6.07 9.58
N ASN A 98 16.28 -5.31 9.10
CA ASN A 98 17.60 -5.17 9.75
C ASN A 98 17.79 -3.85 10.50
N ASP A 99 16.72 -3.09 10.75
CA ASP A 99 16.83 -1.92 11.61
C ASP A 99 17.06 -2.42 13.04
N LYS A 100 18.29 -2.24 13.54
CA LYS A 100 18.66 -2.50 14.94
C LYS A 100 17.97 -1.51 15.85
#